data_AF-A0A2E2AJU9-F1
#
_entry.id   AF-A0A2E2AJU9-F1
#
_cell.length_a   1.000
_cell.length_b   1.000
_cell.length_c   1.000
_cell.angle_alpha   90.00
_cell.angle_beta   90.00
_cell.angle_gamma   90.00
#
_symmetry.space_group_name_H-M   'P 1'
#
loop_
_entity.id
_entity.type
_entity.pdbx_description
1 polymer ?
#
loop_
_entity_poly.entity_id
_entity_poly.type
_entity_poly.pdbx_seq_one_letter_code
_entity_poly.pdbx_strand_id
1 'polypeptide(L)'
;MGRMTSRTKEHSREDIAAAIQMQGLVPLDIPATITVHDLADMMDTNPVEIIKELMRHGYMYTINEVMEHDIASSVAAPMGFGILPLAETDTGPGSLVISQDDEDQDKLQPRPPI
;
A
#
# COMPACT_ATOMS: atom_id res chain seq x y z
N MET A 1 14.91 43.00 -8.25
CA MET A 1 15.32 42.65 -6.87
C MET A 1 14.06 42.44 -6.03
N GLY A 2 13.74 41.28 -5.45
CA GLY A 2 14.42 39.99 -5.46
C GLY A 2 13.57 38.91 -4.77
N ARG A 3 13.93 37.66 -5.09
CA ARG A 3 13.68 36.40 -4.37
C ARG A 3 12.21 35.95 -4.20
N MET A 4 11.70 35.34 -5.26
CA MET A 4 10.87 34.14 -5.16
C MET A 4 11.74 33.03 -4.53
N THR A 5 11.47 32.68 -3.28
CA THR A 5 12.02 31.47 -2.64
C THR A 5 10.87 30.55 -2.28
N SER A 6 10.75 29.51 -3.11
CA SER A 6 10.28 28.15 -2.86
C SER A 6 9.51 27.92 -1.56
N ARG A 7 8.19 27.87 -1.67
CA ARG A 7 7.30 27.21 -0.71
C ARG A 7 6.79 25.92 -1.35
N THR A 8 7.70 25.01 -1.66
CA THR A 8 7.35 23.60 -1.87
C THR A 8 7.37 22.99 -0.48
N LYS A 9 6.29 23.22 0.28
CA LYS A 9 6.07 22.52 1.53
C LYS A 9 5.99 21.05 1.17
N GLU A 10 6.91 20.26 1.73
CA GLU A 10 6.60 19.02 2.44
C GLU A 10 5.09 18.78 2.42
N HIS A 11 4.59 17.96 1.48
CA HIS A 11 3.20 17.53 1.55
C HIS A 11 3.17 16.68 2.80
N SER A 12 2.65 17.26 3.88
CA SER A 12 2.90 16.81 5.24
C SER A 12 2.43 15.36 5.31
N ARG A 13 3.18 14.49 5.98
CA ARG A 13 2.72 13.11 6.25
C ARG A 13 1.28 13.09 6.80
N GLU A 14 0.89 14.18 7.47
CA GLU A 14 -0.46 14.52 7.89
C GLU A 14 -1.47 14.69 6.75
N ASP A 15 -1.12 15.40 5.67
CA ASP A 15 -1.96 15.59 4.47
C ASP A 15 -2.22 14.25 3.75
N ILE A 16 -1.19 13.37 3.69
CA ILE A 16 -1.29 12.05 3.05
C ILE A 16 -2.10 11.10 3.93
N ALA A 17 -1.86 11.11 5.25
CA ALA A 17 -2.67 10.35 6.20
C ALA A 17 -4.13 10.81 6.18
N ALA A 18 -4.40 12.11 5.99
CA ALA A 18 -5.75 12.64 5.84
C ALA A 18 -6.39 12.19 4.52
N ALA A 19 -5.62 12.14 3.42
CA ALA A 19 -6.11 11.62 2.14
C ALA A 19 -6.45 10.12 2.22
N ILE A 20 -5.62 9.32 2.90
CA ILE A 20 -5.85 7.88 3.14
C ILE A 20 -7.13 7.69 3.99
N GLN A 21 -7.27 8.46 5.07
CA GLN A 21 -8.49 8.44 5.90
C GLN A 21 -9.74 8.90 5.13
N MET A 22 -9.60 9.86 4.22
CA MET A 22 -10.71 10.33 3.38
C MET A 22 -11.16 9.28 2.36
N GLN A 23 -10.27 8.35 2.01
CA GLN A 23 -10.57 7.16 1.19
C GLN A 23 -11.15 6.00 2.02
N GLY A 24 -11.32 6.18 3.33
CA GLY A 24 -11.80 5.13 4.25
C GLY A 24 -10.73 4.09 4.61
N LEU A 25 -9.47 4.35 4.29
CA LEU A 25 -8.34 3.48 4.57
C LEU A 25 -7.67 3.89 5.90
N VAL A 26 -7.09 2.92 6.60
CA VAL A 26 -6.33 3.16 7.83
C VAL A 26 -4.88 3.48 7.48
N PRO A 27 -4.35 4.68 7.80
CA PRO A 27 -2.96 5.03 7.51
C PRO A 27 -2.01 4.23 8.41
N LEU A 28 -1.06 3.54 7.81
CA LEU A 28 -0.05 2.75 8.51
C LEU A 28 1.36 3.23 8.14
N ASP A 29 2.21 3.44 9.14
CA ASP A 29 3.64 3.74 8.95
C ASP A 29 4.43 2.44 9.11
N ILE A 30 5.17 2.05 8.08
CA ILE A 30 6.02 0.86 8.11
C ILE A 30 7.46 1.23 7.71
N PRO A 31 8.47 0.47 8.16
CA PRO A 31 9.85 0.66 7.73
C PRO A 31 10.07 0.32 6.24
N ALA A 32 11.25 0.64 5.72
CA ALA A 32 11.62 0.35 4.32
C ALA A 32 11.58 -1.15 3.97
N THR A 33 11.86 -1.99 4.96
CA THR A 33 11.79 -3.45 4.86
C THR A 33 11.13 -4.00 6.11
N ILE A 34 10.16 -4.89 5.94
CA ILE A 34 9.35 -5.46 7.02
C ILE A 34 9.16 -6.95 6.80
N THR A 35 8.94 -7.74 7.86
CA THR A 35 8.55 -9.15 7.70
C THR A 35 7.05 -9.32 7.56
N VAL A 36 6.60 -10.40 6.94
CA VAL A 36 5.16 -10.72 6.84
C VAL A 36 4.50 -10.78 8.22
N HIS A 37 5.19 -11.37 9.20
CA HIS A 37 4.75 -11.41 10.58
C HIS A 37 4.54 -10.02 11.18
N ASP A 38 5.52 -9.14 11.04
CA ASP A 38 5.49 -7.80 11.63
C ASP A 38 4.45 -6.89 10.97
N LEU A 39 4.28 -7.02 9.64
CA LEU A 39 3.20 -6.33 8.93
C LEU A 39 1.83 -6.80 9.43
N ALA A 40 1.67 -8.11 9.67
CA ALA A 40 0.44 -8.68 10.20
C ALA A 40 0.11 -8.17 11.61
N ASP A 41 1.12 -8.08 12.48
CA ASP A 41 1.00 -7.55 13.84
C ASP A 41 0.56 -6.07 13.81
N MET A 42 1.18 -5.26 12.95
CA MET A 42 0.82 -3.85 12.79
C MET A 42 -0.58 -3.63 12.19
N MET A 43 -1.04 -4.52 11.33
CA MET A 43 -2.38 -4.47 10.71
C MET A 43 -3.46 -5.17 11.56
N ASP A 44 -3.11 -5.72 12.73
CA ASP A 44 -3.99 -6.58 13.56
C ASP A 44 -4.69 -7.67 12.71
N THR A 45 -3.95 -8.24 11.75
CA THR A 45 -4.47 -9.17 10.74
C THR A 45 -3.73 -10.48 10.80
N ASN A 46 -4.35 -11.55 10.32
CA ASN A 46 -3.72 -12.86 10.30
C ASN A 46 -2.63 -12.89 9.20
N PRO A 47 -1.37 -13.30 9.50
CA PRO A 47 -0.28 -13.33 8.51
C PRO A 47 -0.59 -14.24 7.32
N VAL A 48 -1.44 -15.25 7.51
CA VAL A 48 -1.93 -16.13 6.45
C VAL A 48 -2.73 -15.37 5.38
N GLU A 49 -3.52 -14.35 5.77
CA GLU A 49 -4.29 -13.56 4.81
C GLU A 49 -3.36 -12.68 3.96
N ILE A 50 -2.30 -12.13 4.57
CA ILE A 50 -1.28 -11.36 3.84
C ILE A 50 -0.54 -12.26 2.85
N ILE A 51 -0.17 -13.49 3.26
CA ILE A 51 0.47 -14.46 2.38
C ILE A 51 -0.44 -14.82 1.19
N LYS A 52 -1.75 -14.96 1.41
CA LYS A 52 -2.71 -15.20 0.31
C LYS A 52 -2.75 -14.04 -0.67
N GLU A 53 -2.73 -12.80 -0.18
CA GLU A 53 -2.70 -11.62 -1.05
C GLU A 53 -1.39 -11.54 -1.85
N LEU A 54 -0.25 -11.77 -1.18
CA LEU A 54 1.05 -11.87 -1.85
C LEU A 54 1.03 -12.91 -2.98
N MET A 55 0.45 -14.09 -2.72
CA MET A 55 0.32 -15.16 -3.73
C MET A 55 -0.54 -14.73 -4.94
N ARG A 56 -1.59 -13.93 -4.74
CA ARG A 56 -2.41 -13.39 -5.84
C ARG A 56 -1.64 -12.42 -6.72
N HIS A 57 -0.76 -11.62 -6.12
CA HIS A 57 0.16 -10.74 -6.84
C HIS A 57 1.36 -11.50 -7.45
N GLY A 58 1.44 -12.82 -7.29
CA GLY A 58 2.53 -13.65 -7.84
C GLY A 58 3.78 -13.70 -6.98
N TYR A 59 3.72 -13.16 -5.76
CA TYR A 59 4.80 -13.17 -4.79
C TYR A 59 4.69 -14.37 -3.86
N MET A 60 5.79 -15.11 -3.69
CA MET A 60 5.87 -16.23 -2.76
C MET A 60 6.78 -15.85 -1.60
N TYR A 61 6.16 -15.52 -0.47
CA TYR A 61 6.82 -15.20 0.79
C TYR A 61 6.31 -16.11 1.91
N THR A 62 7.14 -16.31 2.91
CA THR A 62 6.84 -17.00 4.16
C THR A 62 6.68 -16.01 5.31
N ILE A 63 6.13 -16.46 6.44
CA ILE A 63 5.81 -15.62 7.59
C ILE A 63 6.99 -14.78 8.13
N ASN A 64 8.21 -15.32 8.07
CA ASN A 64 9.41 -14.66 8.58
C ASN A 64 10.27 -14.03 7.48
N GLU A 65 9.82 -14.04 6.23
CA GLU A 65 10.57 -13.41 5.14
C GLU A 65 10.38 -11.90 5.16
N VAL A 66 11.48 -11.22 4.81
CA VAL A 66 11.56 -9.76 4.70
C VAL A 66 11.09 -9.37 3.31
N MET A 67 10.14 -8.43 3.24
CA MET A 67 9.63 -7.82 2.02
C MET A 67 9.85 -6.30 2.06
N GLU A 68 9.87 -5.70 0.87
CA GLU A 68 10.05 -4.25 0.71
C GLU A 68 8.75 -3.48 0.94
N HIS A 69 8.89 -2.21 1.31
CA HIS A 69 7.79 -1.27 1.54
C HIS A 69 6.79 -1.22 0.38
N ASP A 70 7.26 -1.21 -0.86
CA ASP A 70 6.42 -1.17 -2.06
C ASP A 70 5.49 -2.40 -2.16
N ILE A 71 6.06 -3.59 -1.90
CA ILE A 71 5.31 -4.85 -1.91
C ILE A 71 4.28 -4.87 -0.78
N ALA A 72 4.69 -4.48 0.43
CA ALA A 72 3.80 -4.36 1.57
C ALA A 72 2.65 -3.37 1.30
N SER A 73 2.93 -2.25 0.62
CA SER A 73 1.93 -1.25 0.26
C SER A 73 0.90 -1.80 -0.72
N SER A 74 1.34 -2.60 -1.70
CA SER A 74 0.43 -3.24 -2.66
C SER A 74 -0.54 -4.22 -2.00
N VAL A 75 -0.12 -4.94 -0.96
CA VAL A 75 -0.99 -5.93 -0.28
C VAL A 75 -1.81 -5.33 0.86
N ALA A 76 -1.38 -4.21 1.43
CA ALA A 76 -2.12 -3.50 2.46
C ALA A 76 -3.34 -2.74 1.90
N ALA A 77 -3.23 -2.20 0.67
CA ALA A 77 -4.31 -1.48 -0.01
C ALA A 77 -5.64 -2.26 -0.11
N PRO A 78 -5.69 -3.52 -0.62
CA PRO A 78 -6.93 -4.29 -0.68
C PRO A 78 -7.45 -4.70 0.71
N MET A 79 -6.61 -4.66 1.75
CA MET A 79 -6.99 -4.95 3.13
C MET A 79 -7.56 -3.74 3.87
N GLY A 80 -7.68 -2.58 3.21
CA GLY A 80 -8.22 -1.37 3.82
C GLY A 80 -7.17 -0.51 4.54
N PHE A 81 -5.89 -0.77 4.32
CA PHE A 81 -4.78 -0.03 4.93
C PHE A 81 -4.03 0.77 3.85
N GLY A 82 -3.75 2.04 4.14
CA GLY A 82 -2.91 2.87 3.28
C GLY A 82 -1.53 3.05 3.90
N ILE A 83 -0.51 2.53 3.25
CA ILE A 83 0.86 2.68 3.74
C ILE A 83 1.37 4.09 3.46
N LEU A 84 1.91 4.73 4.49
CA LEU A 84 2.51 6.06 4.38
C LEU A 84 3.85 5.97 3.64
N PRO A 85 4.19 6.99 2.82
CA PRO A 85 5.49 7.03 2.16
C PRO A 85 6.63 7.18 3.17
N LEU A 86 7.73 6.49 2.89
CA LEU A 86 8.98 6.63 3.64
C LEU A 86 9.44 8.09 3.61
N ALA A 87 9.90 8.62 4.74
CA ALA A 87 10.54 9.94 4.76
C ALA A 87 11.78 9.87 3.88
N GLU A 88 11.92 10.84 2.98
CA GLU A 88 12.94 10.94 1.94
C GLU A 88 14.37 10.77 2.50
N THR A 89 14.82 9.52 2.55
CA THR A 89 16.21 9.12 2.57
C THR A 89 16.27 7.80 1.82
N ASP A 90 16.57 7.91 0.52
CA ASP A 90 16.83 6.84 -0.45
C ASP A 90 15.68 6.45 -1.41
N THR A 91 15.68 7.16 -2.54
CA THR A 91 15.46 6.68 -3.92
C THR A 91 14.05 6.30 -4.42
N GLY A 92 13.46 7.19 -5.23
CA GLY A 92 12.59 6.82 -6.37
C GLY A 92 11.25 7.57 -6.47
N PRO A 93 10.94 8.29 -7.58
CA PRO A 93 9.66 8.98 -7.76
C PRO A 93 8.60 7.98 -8.28
N GLY A 94 7.72 7.51 -7.41
CA GLY A 94 6.71 6.51 -7.77
C GLY A 94 5.35 6.66 -7.08
N SER A 95 5.03 7.84 -6.53
CA SER A 95 3.68 8.10 -6.03
C SER A 95 2.75 8.43 -7.20
N LEU A 96 2.09 7.42 -7.77
CA LEU A 96 0.77 7.63 -8.35
C LEU A 96 -0.23 6.70 -7.68
N VAL A 97 -1.03 7.33 -6.82
CA VAL A 97 -2.38 6.94 -6.42
C VAL A 97 -3.06 6.17 -7.55
N ILE A 98 -3.18 4.84 -7.40
CA ILE A 98 -4.13 4.06 -8.17
C ILE A 98 -5.41 4.09 -7.35
N SER A 99 -6.22 5.10 -7.66
CA SER A 99 -7.63 5.14 -7.30
C SER A 99 -8.30 3.85 -7.77
N GLN A 100 -9.03 3.22 -6.87
CA GLN A 100 -10.34 2.61 -7.12
C GLN A 100 -10.46 1.82 -8.43
N ASP A 101 -10.13 0.53 -8.38
CA ASP A 101 -10.83 -0.44 -9.23
C ASP A 101 -11.79 -1.19 -8.31
N ASP A 102 -13.04 -0.72 -8.32
CA ASP A 102 -14.22 -1.52 -8.01
C ASP A 102 -14.15 -2.77 -8.91
N GLU A 103 -13.45 -3.82 -8.47
CA GLU A 103 -13.67 -5.16 -9.00
C GLU A 103 -14.97 -5.70 -8.41
N ASP A 104 -16.08 -5.16 -8.93
CA ASP A 104 -17.38 -5.80 -8.94
C ASP A 104 -17.19 -7.24 -9.44
N GLN A 105 -17.08 -8.16 -8.49
CA GLN A 105 -16.90 -9.59 -8.69
C GLN A 105 -18.19 -10.27 -9.20
N ASP A 106 -18.99 -9.60 -10.03
CA ASP A 106 -20.26 -10.10 -10.56
C ASP A 106 -20.34 -9.91 -12.08
N LYS A 107 -19.58 -10.75 -12.80
CA LYS A 107 -19.88 -11.14 -14.19
C LYS A 107 -19.05 -12.32 -14.69
N LEU A 108 -18.97 -13.39 -13.90
CA LEU A 108 -18.68 -14.73 -14.43
C LEU A 108 -19.92 -15.26 -15.17
N GLN A 109 -20.08 -14.91 -16.45
CA GLN A 109 -20.99 -15.65 -17.32
C GLN A 109 -20.22 -16.71 -18.12
N PRO A 110 -20.62 -17.98 -18.05
CA PRO A 110 -19.98 -19.05 -18.79
C PRO A 110 -20.33 -18.94 -20.28
N ARG A 111 -19.33 -19.07 -21.14
CA ARG A 111 -19.54 -19.27 -22.59
C ARG A 111 -20.00 -20.70 -22.88
N PRO A 112 -21.19 -20.94 -23.44
CA PRO A 112 -21.55 -22.21 -24.06
C PRO A 112 -21.01 -22.26 -25.51
N PRO A 113 -20.96 -23.46 -26.13
CA PRO A 113 -20.09 -23.74 -27.26
C PRO A 113 -20.69 -23.25 -28.59
N ILE A 114 -19.82 -22.75 -29.47
CA ILE A 114 -20.02 -22.76 -30.93
C ILE A 114 -18.82 -23.40 -31.60
#